data_AF-A0AB74DYR2-F1
#
_entry.id   AF-A0AB74DYR2-F1
#
_cell.length_a   1.000
_cell.length_b   1.000
_cell.length_c   1.000
_cell.angle_alpha   90.00
_cell.angle_beta   90.00
_cell.angle_gamma   90.00
#
_symmetry.space_group_name_H-M   'P 1'
#
loop_
_entity.id
_entity.type
_entity.pdbx_description
1 polymer ?
#
loop_
_entity_poly.entity_id
_entity_poly.type
_entity_poly.pdbx_seq_one_letter_code
_entity_poly.pdbx_strand_id
1 'polypeptide(L)'
;RGIGNICNDNLGNNNLGSGNFGSFNIGSANLGGNTIDIGNAGANNFGLANLGNLNTGFANAGIGNFGIANTGNNNIGNGLTGNNQIGIGGLNSGNGNVGLFNAGSANIGFFNSGNGNFGIGNSGNFSTGLFNPGHGNTGFLNAGSFNTGMFDVGNANTGSFNVGHYNFGAFNPGPSNTGTFNTGGANTGWFNTGSINTGAFNIGDMNNGLFNTGDMNNGVFYRGVGQGSLQFAITSPDLTLPSLEIPGISVPAFSLPAITLPSLSIPAVMTPANVTVGAFDLPGLTVPSFTIPATTTPANITVGAFNLPHLSIPSVTVP
;
A
#
# COMPACT_ATOMS: atom_id res chain seq x y z
N ARG A 1 -40.86 45.12 -56.33
CA ARG A 1 -41.74 43.95 -56.49
C ARG A 1 -40.99 42.99 -57.41
N GLY A 2 -40.71 41.77 -56.98
CA GLY A 2 -40.02 40.79 -57.83
C GLY A 2 -41.00 40.03 -58.73
N ILE A 3 -40.48 39.05 -59.46
CA ILE A 3 -41.19 38.30 -60.51
C ILE A 3 -41.77 36.99 -59.96
N GLY A 4 -42.87 36.50 -60.56
CA GLY A 4 -43.43 35.18 -60.26
C GLY A 4 -44.17 35.05 -58.91
N ASN A 5 -44.54 36.16 -58.26
CA ASN A 5 -45.31 36.10 -57.02
C ASN A 5 -46.82 35.94 -57.28
N ILE A 6 -47.47 35.11 -56.47
CA ILE A 6 -48.92 34.87 -56.46
C ILE A 6 -49.47 35.35 -55.10
N CYS A 7 -50.55 36.15 -55.12
CA CYS A 7 -51.15 36.89 -54.00
C CYS A 7 -50.36 38.15 -53.56
N ASN A 8 -50.87 38.84 -52.53
CA ASN A 8 -50.49 40.22 -52.18
C ASN A 8 -49.27 40.31 -51.25
N ASP A 9 -48.65 41.51 -51.23
CA ASP A 9 -47.64 41.92 -50.25
C ASP A 9 -46.35 41.09 -50.21
N ASN A 10 -46.00 40.48 -51.35
CA ASN A 10 -44.74 39.76 -51.51
C ASN A 10 -43.59 40.68 -51.97
N LEU A 11 -42.44 40.61 -51.29
CA LEU A 11 -41.20 41.28 -51.64
C LEU A 11 -40.09 40.25 -51.93
N GLY A 12 -39.84 40.00 -53.21
CA GLY A 12 -38.86 39.04 -53.72
C GLY A 12 -39.45 38.24 -54.89
N ASN A 13 -38.99 37.01 -55.16
CA ASN A 13 -39.36 36.26 -56.36
C ASN A 13 -40.04 34.91 -56.07
N ASN A 14 -40.94 34.46 -56.94
CA ASN A 14 -41.52 33.11 -56.93
C ASN A 14 -42.20 32.69 -55.61
N ASN A 15 -42.89 33.61 -54.93
CA ASN A 15 -43.64 33.29 -53.72
C ASN A 15 -45.11 32.97 -54.03
N LEU A 16 -45.66 31.93 -53.38
CA LEU A 16 -47.07 31.57 -53.40
C LEU A 16 -47.68 31.81 -52.02
N GLY A 17 -48.52 32.84 -51.88
CA GLY A 17 -49.17 33.24 -50.62
C GLY A 17 -48.93 34.71 -50.32
N SER A 18 -49.17 35.18 -49.09
CA SER A 18 -49.18 36.63 -48.81
C SER A 18 -48.17 37.07 -47.76
N GLY A 19 -47.64 38.28 -47.92
CA GLY A 19 -46.75 38.89 -46.93
C GLY A 19 -45.36 38.25 -46.83
N ASN A 20 -44.86 37.62 -47.90
CA ASN A 20 -43.54 36.99 -47.88
C ASN A 20 -42.43 37.98 -48.26
N PHE A 21 -41.32 37.95 -47.52
CA PHE A 21 -40.08 38.64 -47.85
C PHE A 21 -38.99 37.63 -48.19
N GLY A 22 -38.54 37.62 -49.45
CA GLY A 22 -37.54 36.69 -49.98
C GLY A 22 -38.09 35.86 -51.15
N SER A 23 -37.61 34.64 -51.35
CA SER A 23 -37.88 33.90 -52.60
C SER A 23 -38.27 32.43 -52.41
N PHE A 24 -39.09 31.91 -53.32
CA PHE A 24 -39.50 30.49 -53.37
C PHE A 24 -40.26 30.01 -52.12
N ASN A 25 -41.05 30.89 -51.49
CA ASN A 25 -41.86 30.51 -50.33
C ASN A 25 -43.26 30.04 -50.75
N ILE A 26 -43.76 28.98 -50.13
CA ILE A 26 -45.14 28.51 -50.25
C ILE A 26 -45.83 28.70 -48.90
N GLY A 27 -46.81 29.57 -48.83
CA GLY A 27 -47.50 29.98 -47.60
C GLY A 27 -47.37 31.48 -47.35
N SER A 28 -47.62 31.91 -46.11
CA SER A 28 -47.78 33.34 -45.79
C SER A 28 -46.86 33.80 -44.66
N ALA A 29 -46.55 35.10 -44.65
CA ALA A 29 -45.77 35.77 -43.62
C ALA A 29 -44.36 35.17 -43.41
N ASN A 30 -43.73 34.63 -44.46
CA ASN A 30 -42.38 34.08 -44.37
C ASN A 30 -41.31 35.15 -44.64
N LEU A 31 -40.24 35.14 -43.86
CA LEU A 31 -39.04 35.97 -44.02
C LEU A 31 -37.85 35.07 -44.37
N GLY A 32 -37.44 35.01 -45.63
CA GLY A 32 -36.35 34.17 -46.10
C GLY A 32 -36.73 33.41 -47.38
N GLY A 33 -36.31 32.15 -47.51
CA GLY A 33 -36.53 31.45 -48.78
C GLY A 33 -36.63 29.93 -48.71
N ASN A 34 -37.24 29.35 -49.74
CA ASN A 34 -37.51 27.91 -49.83
C ASN A 34 -38.26 27.38 -48.60
N THR A 35 -39.20 28.15 -48.04
CA THR A 35 -40.01 27.71 -46.90
C THR A 35 -41.39 27.23 -47.36
N ILE A 36 -41.94 26.27 -46.63
CA ILE A 36 -43.31 25.79 -46.81
C ILE A 36 -44.06 26.02 -45.49
N ASP A 37 -45.27 26.55 -45.59
CA ASP A 37 -46.19 26.97 -44.52
C ASP A 37 -46.02 28.43 -44.04
N ILE A 38 -46.37 28.72 -42.79
CA ILE A 38 -46.68 30.08 -42.32
C ILE A 38 -45.67 30.55 -41.28
N GLY A 39 -45.25 31.82 -41.39
CA GLY A 39 -44.57 32.54 -40.32
C GLY A 39 -43.13 32.10 -40.08
N ASN A 40 -42.48 31.48 -41.06
CA ASN A 40 -41.10 31.05 -40.95
C ASN A 40 -40.12 32.21 -41.19
N ALA A 41 -39.08 32.31 -40.38
CA ALA A 41 -37.99 33.26 -40.56
C ALA A 41 -36.67 32.51 -40.76
N GLY A 42 -36.13 32.54 -41.98
CA GLY A 42 -34.92 31.87 -42.44
C GLY A 42 -35.21 31.00 -43.66
N ALA A 43 -34.37 30.01 -43.92
CA ALA A 43 -34.40 29.25 -45.17
C ALA A 43 -34.61 27.74 -44.98
N ASN A 44 -35.29 27.12 -45.95
CA ASN A 44 -35.51 25.67 -46.01
C ASN A 44 -36.25 25.11 -44.78
N ASN A 45 -37.17 25.90 -44.21
CA ASN A 45 -38.04 25.45 -43.12
C ASN A 45 -39.32 24.82 -43.67
N PHE A 46 -39.77 23.74 -43.04
CA PHE A 46 -41.04 23.07 -43.32
C PHE A 46 -41.89 23.07 -42.05
N GLY A 47 -43.14 23.52 -42.11
CA GLY A 47 -44.00 23.70 -40.93
C GLY A 47 -44.07 25.15 -40.46
N LEU A 48 -44.64 25.38 -39.28
CA LEU A 48 -45.10 26.71 -38.88
C LEU A 48 -44.17 27.40 -37.89
N ALA A 49 -44.03 28.72 -38.03
CA ALA A 49 -43.40 29.61 -37.06
C ALA A 49 -41.95 29.25 -36.70
N ASN A 50 -41.20 28.63 -37.62
CA ASN A 50 -39.80 28.28 -37.37
C ASN A 50 -38.88 29.48 -37.59
N LEU A 51 -37.95 29.70 -36.67
CA LEU A 51 -36.89 30.70 -36.73
C LEU A 51 -35.54 30.02 -36.97
N GLY A 52 -34.76 30.47 -37.95
CA GLY A 52 -33.51 29.87 -38.39
C GLY A 52 -33.69 29.00 -39.65
N ASN A 53 -32.87 27.96 -39.82
CA ASN A 53 -32.80 27.22 -41.09
C ASN A 53 -33.03 25.71 -40.92
N LEU A 54 -33.52 25.04 -41.97
CA LEU A 54 -33.62 23.58 -42.03
C LEU A 54 -34.49 22.96 -40.91
N ASN A 55 -35.39 23.72 -40.30
CA ASN A 55 -36.28 23.22 -39.27
C ASN A 55 -37.51 22.55 -39.87
N THR A 56 -37.94 21.43 -39.29
CA THR A 56 -39.15 20.70 -39.65
C THR A 56 -40.08 20.62 -38.45
N GLY A 57 -41.27 21.20 -38.54
CA GLY A 57 -42.30 21.16 -37.50
C GLY A 57 -42.74 22.54 -37.04
N PHE A 58 -42.98 22.73 -35.74
CA PHE A 58 -43.66 23.91 -35.21
C PHE A 58 -42.78 24.69 -34.23
N ALA A 59 -42.69 26.01 -34.41
CA ALA A 59 -42.08 26.94 -33.45
C ALA A 59 -40.63 26.58 -33.05
N ASN A 60 -39.85 25.96 -33.94
CA ASN A 60 -38.44 25.66 -33.65
C ASN A 60 -37.57 26.89 -33.89
N ALA A 61 -36.55 27.11 -33.06
CA ALA A 61 -35.58 28.19 -33.16
C ALA A 61 -34.16 27.62 -33.28
N GLY A 62 -33.45 27.95 -34.35
CA GLY A 62 -32.08 27.52 -34.63
C GLY A 62 -31.98 26.72 -35.93
N ILE A 63 -31.13 25.70 -35.99
CA ILE A 63 -30.82 25.00 -37.25
C ILE A 63 -31.12 23.50 -37.15
N GLY A 64 -31.85 22.95 -38.11
CA GLY A 64 -31.96 21.50 -38.29
C GLY A 64 -32.80 20.78 -37.24
N ASN A 65 -33.72 21.46 -36.56
CA ASN A 65 -34.56 20.83 -35.55
C ASN A 65 -35.77 20.12 -36.18
N PHE A 66 -36.14 18.96 -35.64
CA PHE A 66 -37.35 18.21 -35.99
C PHE A 66 -38.29 18.11 -34.79
N GLY A 67 -39.51 18.63 -34.93
CA GLY A 67 -40.57 18.52 -33.94
C GLY A 67 -41.12 19.88 -33.50
N ILE A 68 -41.34 20.07 -32.20
CA ILE A 68 -42.13 21.20 -31.67
C ILE A 68 -41.27 22.00 -30.67
N ALA A 69 -41.26 23.33 -30.79
CA ALA A 69 -40.72 24.26 -29.80
C ALA A 69 -39.26 23.98 -29.37
N ASN A 70 -38.43 23.42 -30.26
CA ASN A 70 -37.03 23.16 -29.95
C ASN A 70 -36.19 24.44 -30.16
N THR A 71 -35.31 24.77 -29.21
CA THR A 71 -34.37 25.89 -29.27
C THR A 71 -32.93 25.37 -29.28
N GLY A 72 -32.16 25.73 -30.31
CA GLY A 72 -30.79 25.28 -30.54
C GLY A 72 -30.67 24.52 -31.87
N ASN A 73 -29.72 23.60 -32.00
CA ASN A 73 -29.41 22.95 -33.28
C ASN A 73 -29.54 21.43 -33.24
N ASN A 74 -30.07 20.84 -34.32
CA ASN A 74 -30.15 19.39 -34.55
C ASN A 74 -30.91 18.62 -33.46
N ASN A 75 -31.93 19.21 -32.85
CA ASN A 75 -32.75 18.54 -31.86
C ASN A 75 -33.91 17.76 -32.52
N ILE A 76 -34.25 16.58 -32.01
CA ILE A 76 -35.40 15.78 -32.47
C ILE A 76 -36.33 15.54 -31.27
N GLY A 77 -37.47 16.21 -31.23
CA GLY A 77 -38.37 16.11 -30.08
C GLY A 77 -39.29 17.30 -29.87
N ASN A 78 -39.72 17.47 -28.62
CA ASN A 78 -40.62 18.56 -28.23
C ASN A 78 -40.04 19.37 -27.07
N GLY A 79 -39.90 20.69 -27.22
CA GLY A 79 -39.53 21.62 -26.16
C GLY A 79 -38.07 21.56 -25.73
N LEU A 80 -37.17 21.00 -26.56
CA LEU A 80 -35.76 20.84 -26.21
C LEU A 80 -35.03 22.18 -26.22
N THR A 81 -34.09 22.41 -25.30
CA THR A 81 -33.19 23.59 -25.31
C THR A 81 -31.74 23.11 -25.23
N GLY A 82 -30.92 23.41 -26.25
CA GLY A 82 -29.53 22.91 -26.38
C GLY A 82 -29.29 22.35 -27.79
N ASN A 83 -28.21 21.57 -27.99
CA ASN A 83 -27.91 21.00 -29.31
C ASN A 83 -27.87 19.46 -29.28
N ASN A 84 -28.20 18.85 -30.43
CA ASN A 84 -28.09 17.42 -30.69
C ASN A 84 -28.89 16.54 -29.71
N GLN A 85 -29.99 17.05 -29.16
CA GLN A 85 -30.80 16.30 -28.20
C GLN A 85 -31.91 15.50 -28.89
N ILE A 86 -32.27 14.35 -28.33
CA ILE A 86 -33.44 13.58 -28.75
C ILE A 86 -34.30 13.28 -27.52
N GLY A 87 -35.54 13.75 -27.47
CA GLY A 87 -36.44 13.51 -26.35
C GLY A 87 -37.51 14.58 -26.12
N ILE A 88 -37.85 14.81 -24.85
CA ILE A 88 -38.84 15.82 -24.43
C ILE A 88 -38.15 16.86 -23.53
N GLY A 89 -38.48 18.12 -23.78
CA GLY A 89 -38.01 19.30 -23.08
C GLY A 89 -38.22 19.24 -21.58
N GLY A 90 -37.27 19.79 -20.84
CA GLY A 90 -37.25 19.76 -19.38
C GLY A 90 -36.95 18.38 -18.77
N LEU A 91 -36.96 17.30 -19.56
CA LEU A 91 -36.57 15.97 -19.09
C LEU A 91 -35.07 15.73 -19.28
N ASN A 92 -34.37 16.41 -20.18
CA ASN A 92 -32.90 16.34 -20.24
C ASN A 92 -32.28 17.70 -19.91
N SER A 93 -31.08 17.68 -19.31
CA SER A 93 -30.26 18.86 -19.04
C SER A 93 -28.84 18.66 -19.58
N GLY A 94 -28.29 19.68 -20.24
CA GLY A 94 -27.00 19.64 -20.92
C GLY A 94 -27.12 19.38 -22.43
N ASN A 95 -26.13 18.71 -23.04
CA ASN A 95 -25.97 18.69 -24.51
C ASN A 95 -25.86 17.27 -25.07
N GLY A 96 -26.48 17.01 -26.23
CA GLY A 96 -26.29 15.74 -26.93
C GLY A 96 -26.92 14.51 -26.26
N ASN A 97 -27.85 14.69 -25.32
CA ASN A 97 -28.49 13.58 -24.63
C ASN A 97 -29.61 12.97 -25.49
N VAL A 98 -29.70 11.64 -25.49
CA VAL A 98 -30.75 10.85 -26.17
C VAL A 98 -31.53 10.07 -25.12
N GLY A 99 -32.85 10.26 -25.07
CA GLY A 99 -33.73 9.61 -24.09
C GLY A 99 -34.35 10.63 -23.13
N LEU A 100 -34.55 10.27 -21.86
CA LEU A 100 -35.24 11.12 -20.87
C LEU A 100 -34.50 11.12 -19.52
N PHE A 101 -34.66 12.18 -18.75
CA PHE A 101 -34.10 12.33 -17.40
C PHE A 101 -32.56 12.30 -17.34
N ASN A 102 -31.86 12.56 -18.45
CA ASN A 102 -30.41 12.61 -18.46
C ASN A 102 -29.88 14.01 -18.11
N ALA A 103 -28.79 14.07 -17.34
CA ALA A 103 -28.08 15.30 -17.00
C ALA A 103 -26.62 15.22 -17.43
N GLY A 104 -26.09 16.29 -18.02
CA GLY A 104 -24.72 16.36 -18.53
C GLY A 104 -24.67 16.18 -20.05
N SER A 105 -23.67 15.46 -20.57
CA SER A 105 -23.40 15.44 -22.01
C SER A 105 -23.39 14.04 -22.63
N ALA A 106 -23.93 13.91 -23.84
CA ALA A 106 -23.81 12.71 -24.67
C ALA A 106 -24.28 11.40 -23.99
N ASN A 107 -25.24 11.48 -23.07
CA ASN A 107 -25.80 10.29 -22.43
C ASN A 107 -26.92 9.70 -23.30
N ILE A 108 -26.99 8.37 -23.35
CA ILE A 108 -28.03 7.63 -24.08
C ILE A 108 -28.79 6.74 -23.10
N GLY A 109 -30.11 6.92 -23.01
CA GLY A 109 -31.00 6.12 -22.18
C GLY A 109 -31.75 6.96 -21.15
N PHE A 110 -31.78 6.53 -19.89
CA PHE A 110 -32.64 7.15 -18.86
C PHE A 110 -31.88 7.47 -17.58
N PHE A 111 -32.20 8.60 -16.95
CA PHE A 111 -31.69 8.93 -15.60
C PHE A 111 -30.16 8.95 -15.47
N ASN A 112 -29.40 9.06 -16.57
CA ASN A 112 -27.95 9.09 -16.49
C ASN A 112 -27.46 10.49 -16.12
N SER A 113 -26.40 10.58 -15.33
CA SER A 113 -25.76 11.85 -14.95
C SER A 113 -24.27 11.84 -15.27
N GLY A 114 -23.77 12.92 -15.87
CA GLY A 114 -22.36 13.07 -16.26
C GLY A 114 -22.19 12.94 -17.77
N ASN A 115 -21.15 12.22 -18.26
CA ASN A 115 -20.80 12.24 -19.68
C ASN A 115 -20.71 10.86 -20.34
N GLY A 116 -21.36 10.70 -21.49
CA GLY A 116 -21.14 9.55 -22.37
C GLY A 116 -21.63 8.21 -21.78
N ASN A 117 -22.59 8.22 -20.86
CA ASN A 117 -23.13 6.99 -20.29
C ASN A 117 -24.19 6.38 -21.21
N PHE A 118 -24.24 5.05 -21.30
CA PHE A 118 -25.24 4.29 -22.07
C PHE A 118 -26.03 3.36 -21.14
N GLY A 119 -27.33 3.57 -21.01
CA GLY A 119 -28.23 2.72 -20.22
C GLY A 119 -29.06 3.50 -19.22
N ILE A 120 -29.16 3.03 -17.97
CA ILE A 120 -30.10 3.59 -16.99
C ILE A 120 -29.39 3.94 -15.68
N GLY A 121 -29.57 5.16 -15.19
CA GLY A 121 -29.17 5.54 -13.83
C GLY A 121 -27.66 5.52 -13.58
N ASN A 122 -26.83 5.52 -14.62
CA ASN A 122 -25.39 5.60 -14.45
C ASN A 122 -24.98 7.02 -14.05
N SER A 123 -23.98 7.14 -13.18
CA SER A 123 -23.47 8.44 -12.73
C SER A 123 -21.97 8.52 -12.97
N GLY A 124 -21.47 9.66 -13.44
CA GLY A 124 -20.07 9.84 -13.80
C GLY A 124 -19.87 9.74 -15.32
N ASN A 125 -18.84 9.01 -15.79
CA ASN A 125 -18.48 9.03 -17.20
C ASN A 125 -18.36 7.65 -17.84
N PHE A 126 -18.77 7.53 -19.09
CA PHE A 126 -18.50 6.40 -19.99
C PHE A 126 -18.95 5.03 -19.46
N SER A 127 -19.93 4.99 -18.55
CA SER A 127 -20.45 3.72 -18.02
C SER A 127 -21.57 3.16 -18.90
N THR A 128 -21.58 1.85 -19.08
CA THR A 128 -22.58 1.11 -19.87
C THR A 128 -23.35 0.14 -18.99
N GLY A 129 -24.68 0.17 -19.03
CA GLY A 129 -25.54 -0.73 -18.25
C GLY A 129 -26.41 0.03 -17.27
N LEU A 130 -26.54 -0.45 -16.04
CA LEU A 130 -27.51 0.05 -15.08
C LEU A 130 -26.86 0.43 -13.75
N PHE A 131 -27.16 1.63 -13.27
CA PHE A 131 -26.83 2.10 -11.93
C PHE A 131 -25.34 2.01 -11.58
N ASN A 132 -24.45 2.27 -12.53
CA ASN A 132 -23.01 2.26 -12.27
C ASN A 132 -22.51 3.68 -11.94
N PRO A 133 -22.17 4.01 -10.69
CA PRO A 133 -21.47 5.24 -10.35
C PRO A 133 -19.95 5.15 -10.61
N GLY A 134 -19.38 6.21 -11.18
CA GLY A 134 -17.95 6.36 -11.42
C GLY A 134 -17.58 6.41 -12.90
N HIS A 135 -16.57 5.65 -13.33
CA HIS A 135 -15.96 5.81 -14.65
C HIS A 135 -15.75 4.50 -15.41
N GLY A 136 -16.30 4.39 -16.61
CA GLY A 136 -16.00 3.28 -17.52
C GLY A 136 -16.49 1.92 -17.03
N ASN A 137 -17.48 1.87 -16.14
CA ASN A 137 -18.02 0.61 -15.63
C ASN A 137 -18.98 -0.01 -16.64
N THR A 138 -18.97 -1.34 -16.75
CA THR A 138 -19.90 -2.10 -17.60
C THR A 138 -20.68 -3.11 -16.76
N GLY A 139 -22.01 -3.07 -16.81
CA GLY A 139 -22.88 -4.04 -16.14
C GLY A 139 -23.86 -3.41 -15.14
N PHE A 140 -23.94 -3.93 -13.92
CA PHE A 140 -24.98 -3.59 -12.94
C PHE A 140 -24.41 -3.19 -11.57
N LEU A 141 -24.77 -2.01 -11.07
CA LEU A 141 -24.43 -1.57 -9.70
C LEU A 141 -22.93 -1.62 -9.37
N ASN A 142 -22.06 -1.33 -10.34
CA ASN A 142 -20.62 -1.24 -10.09
C ASN A 142 -20.22 0.18 -9.70
N ALA A 143 -19.53 0.32 -8.57
CA ALA A 143 -19.05 1.59 -8.05
C ALA A 143 -17.53 1.71 -8.18
N GLY A 144 -17.06 2.85 -8.71
CA GLY A 144 -15.64 3.12 -8.93
C GLY A 144 -15.30 3.11 -10.41
N SER A 145 -14.20 2.49 -10.85
CA SER A 145 -13.71 2.65 -12.22
C SER A 145 -13.40 1.34 -12.94
N PHE A 146 -13.79 1.22 -14.21
CA PHE A 146 -13.45 0.11 -15.11
C PHE A 146 -13.85 -1.28 -14.60
N ASN A 147 -14.88 -1.35 -13.75
CA ASN A 147 -15.42 -2.63 -13.30
C ASN A 147 -16.34 -3.22 -14.38
N THR A 148 -16.24 -4.53 -14.60
CA THR A 148 -17.09 -5.26 -15.54
C THR A 148 -17.80 -6.40 -14.82
N GLY A 149 -19.13 -6.32 -14.75
CA GLY A 149 -19.92 -7.34 -14.06
C GLY A 149 -20.99 -6.76 -13.16
N MET A 150 -21.09 -7.23 -11.92
CA MET A 150 -22.18 -6.87 -11.02
C MET A 150 -21.74 -6.63 -9.59
N PHE A 151 -22.21 -5.54 -8.98
CA PHE A 151 -21.97 -5.23 -7.56
C PHE A 151 -20.49 -5.14 -7.17
N ASP A 152 -19.61 -4.78 -8.11
CA ASP A 152 -18.20 -4.58 -7.82
C ASP A 152 -17.94 -3.16 -7.28
N VAL A 153 -17.12 -3.05 -6.23
CA VAL A 153 -16.71 -1.78 -5.62
C VAL A 153 -15.21 -1.62 -5.71
N GLY A 154 -14.76 -0.48 -6.24
CA GLY A 154 -13.35 -0.15 -6.44
C GLY A 154 -13.00 -0.10 -7.92
N ASN A 155 -11.85 -0.64 -8.34
CA ASN A 155 -11.37 -0.41 -9.71
C ASN A 155 -10.92 -1.68 -10.43
N ALA A 156 -11.21 -1.77 -11.72
CA ALA A 156 -10.75 -2.83 -12.62
C ALA A 156 -11.08 -4.24 -12.13
N ASN A 157 -12.22 -4.41 -11.45
CA ASN A 157 -12.72 -5.72 -11.08
C ASN A 157 -13.51 -6.32 -12.25
N THR A 158 -13.41 -7.64 -12.44
CA THR A 158 -14.23 -8.38 -13.40
C THR A 158 -14.94 -9.53 -12.69
N GLY A 159 -16.26 -9.55 -12.74
CA GLY A 159 -17.10 -10.64 -12.24
C GLY A 159 -18.21 -10.14 -11.32
N SER A 160 -18.25 -10.54 -10.04
CA SER A 160 -19.32 -10.06 -9.17
C SER A 160 -18.96 -9.94 -7.69
N PHE A 161 -19.51 -8.95 -7.01
CA PHE A 161 -19.36 -8.78 -5.56
C PHE A 161 -17.89 -8.68 -5.10
N ASN A 162 -17.01 -8.15 -5.94
CA ASN A 162 -15.62 -7.90 -5.56
C ASN A 162 -15.50 -6.52 -4.92
N VAL A 163 -14.77 -6.42 -3.81
CA VAL A 163 -14.49 -5.16 -3.13
C VAL A 163 -12.98 -4.95 -3.12
N GLY A 164 -12.49 -3.87 -3.73
CA GLY A 164 -11.07 -3.61 -3.89
C GLY A 164 -10.71 -3.36 -5.35
N HIS A 165 -9.52 -3.76 -5.76
CA HIS A 165 -9.02 -3.46 -7.09
C HIS A 165 -8.46 -4.70 -7.77
N TYR A 166 -8.59 -4.80 -9.09
CA TYR A 166 -7.99 -5.84 -9.93
C TYR A 166 -8.41 -7.28 -9.56
N ASN A 167 -9.62 -7.47 -9.04
CA ASN A 167 -10.13 -8.80 -8.75
C ASN A 167 -10.77 -9.43 -9.99
N PHE A 168 -10.57 -10.73 -10.18
CA PHE A 168 -11.22 -11.52 -11.22
C PHE A 168 -12.00 -12.69 -10.60
N GLY A 169 -13.30 -12.78 -10.89
CA GLY A 169 -14.18 -13.80 -10.33
C GLY A 169 -15.20 -13.18 -9.37
N ALA A 170 -15.48 -13.82 -8.23
CA ALA A 170 -16.59 -13.40 -7.38
C ALA A 170 -16.32 -13.42 -5.88
N PHE A 171 -16.95 -12.50 -5.14
CA PHE A 171 -16.86 -12.43 -3.68
C PHE A 171 -15.42 -12.33 -3.19
N ASN A 172 -14.60 -11.46 -3.80
CA ASN A 172 -13.23 -11.24 -3.36
C ASN A 172 -13.05 -9.86 -2.69
N PRO A 173 -13.06 -9.77 -1.35
CA PRO A 173 -12.62 -8.56 -0.64
C PRO A 173 -11.09 -8.42 -0.58
N GLY A 174 -10.61 -7.22 -0.89
CA GLY A 174 -9.18 -6.89 -1.00
C GLY A 174 -8.71 -6.87 -2.46
N PRO A 175 -7.42 -6.61 -2.73
CA PRO A 175 -6.92 -6.40 -4.08
C PRO A 175 -6.35 -7.66 -4.75
N SER A 176 -6.40 -7.69 -6.08
CA SER A 176 -5.65 -8.61 -6.96
C SER A 176 -5.97 -10.10 -6.77
N ASN A 177 -7.16 -10.44 -6.27
CA ASN A 177 -7.56 -11.82 -6.10
C ASN A 177 -8.15 -12.40 -7.39
N THR A 178 -7.84 -13.66 -7.70
CA THR A 178 -8.42 -14.41 -8.81
C THR A 178 -9.14 -15.65 -8.29
N GLY A 179 -10.39 -15.87 -8.72
CA GLY A 179 -11.23 -16.98 -8.28
C GLY A 179 -12.39 -16.51 -7.41
N THR A 180 -12.73 -17.24 -6.35
CA THR A 180 -13.89 -16.86 -5.53
C THR A 180 -13.69 -16.94 -4.02
N PHE A 181 -14.37 -16.09 -3.26
CA PHE A 181 -14.35 -16.09 -1.80
C PHE A 181 -12.94 -15.89 -1.21
N ASN A 182 -12.06 -15.18 -1.91
CA ASN A 182 -10.74 -14.85 -1.38
C ASN A 182 -10.78 -13.52 -0.63
N THR A 183 -10.32 -13.51 0.62
CA THR A 183 -10.22 -12.30 1.45
C THR A 183 -8.75 -11.94 1.66
N GLY A 184 -8.37 -10.70 1.38
CA GLY A 184 -7.00 -10.21 1.48
C GLY A 184 -6.42 -9.92 0.09
N GLY A 185 -5.12 -10.14 -0.11
CA GLY A 185 -4.42 -9.65 -1.30
C GLY A 185 -3.80 -10.74 -2.16
N ALA A 186 -3.89 -10.61 -3.49
CA ALA A 186 -3.13 -11.43 -4.44
C ALA A 186 -3.33 -12.96 -4.30
N ASN A 187 -4.50 -13.40 -3.85
CA ASN A 187 -4.80 -14.82 -3.75
C ASN A 187 -5.33 -15.37 -5.07
N THR A 188 -5.01 -16.62 -5.40
CA THR A 188 -5.55 -17.34 -6.55
C THR A 188 -6.23 -18.64 -6.10
N GLY A 189 -7.48 -18.82 -6.50
CA GLY A 189 -8.28 -20.02 -6.21
C GLY A 189 -9.51 -19.73 -5.37
N TRP A 190 -9.78 -20.52 -4.32
CA TRP A 190 -11.05 -20.48 -3.60
C TRP A 190 -10.91 -20.43 -2.09
N PHE A 191 -11.70 -19.57 -1.43
CA PHE A 191 -11.77 -19.54 0.05
C PHE A 191 -10.41 -19.32 0.73
N ASN A 192 -9.50 -18.56 0.11
CA ASN A 192 -8.24 -18.22 0.75
C ASN A 192 -8.41 -16.94 1.58
N THR A 193 -7.88 -16.92 2.80
CA THR A 193 -7.85 -15.74 3.67
C THR A 193 -6.42 -15.39 4.02
N GLY A 194 -6.04 -14.13 3.83
CA GLY A 194 -4.65 -13.67 3.93
C GLY A 194 -4.15 -13.23 2.55
N SER A 195 -2.85 -13.33 2.30
CA SER A 195 -2.24 -12.79 1.09
C SER A 195 -1.34 -13.79 0.36
N ILE A 196 -1.29 -13.69 -0.96
CA ILE A 196 -0.36 -14.45 -1.83
C ILE A 196 -0.60 -15.97 -1.72
N ASN A 197 -1.81 -16.40 -1.39
CA ASN A 197 -2.14 -17.82 -1.35
C ASN A 197 -2.55 -18.32 -2.74
N THR A 198 -2.13 -19.52 -3.10
CA THR A 198 -2.60 -20.23 -4.29
C THR A 198 -3.24 -21.56 -3.88
N GLY A 199 -4.42 -21.86 -4.41
CA GLY A 199 -5.15 -23.09 -4.15
C GLY A 199 -6.45 -22.83 -3.39
N ALA A 200 -6.77 -23.64 -2.38
CA ALA A 200 -8.07 -23.54 -1.70
C ALA A 200 -8.01 -23.70 -0.18
N PHE A 201 -8.87 -22.96 0.52
CA PHE A 201 -9.01 -23.02 1.97
C PHE A 201 -7.68 -22.76 2.73
N ASN A 202 -6.79 -21.92 2.17
CA ASN A 202 -5.58 -21.51 2.86
C ASN A 202 -5.86 -20.31 3.77
N ILE A 203 -5.36 -20.35 5.00
CA ILE A 203 -5.48 -19.30 6.01
C ILE A 203 -4.08 -18.86 6.44
N GLY A 204 -3.75 -17.58 6.26
CA GLY A 204 -2.40 -17.03 6.48
C GLY A 204 -1.81 -16.54 5.16
N ASP A 205 -0.50 -16.37 5.09
CA ASP A 205 0.17 -15.76 3.93
C ASP A 205 1.09 -16.73 3.19
N MET A 206 1.22 -16.55 1.87
CA MET A 206 2.16 -17.26 0.99
C MET A 206 2.01 -18.79 1.01
N ASN A 207 0.80 -19.31 1.22
CA ASN A 207 0.55 -20.74 1.13
C ASN A 207 0.24 -21.17 -0.31
N ASN A 208 0.80 -22.29 -0.72
CA ASN A 208 0.46 -22.95 -1.97
C ASN A 208 -0.11 -24.35 -1.69
N GLY A 209 -1.38 -24.58 -2.01
CA GLY A 209 -2.03 -25.87 -1.89
C GLY A 209 -3.41 -25.81 -1.24
N LEU A 210 -3.74 -26.77 -0.37
CA LEU A 210 -5.11 -26.99 0.12
C LEU A 210 -5.15 -27.08 1.64
N PHE A 211 -6.10 -26.39 2.28
CA PHE A 211 -6.36 -26.49 3.72
C PHE A 211 -5.13 -26.18 4.61
N ASN A 212 -4.22 -25.33 4.15
CA ASN A 212 -3.10 -24.91 4.98
C ASN A 212 -3.51 -23.78 5.93
N THR A 213 -3.00 -23.80 7.16
CA THR A 213 -3.11 -22.70 8.12
C THR A 213 -1.71 -22.27 8.55
N GLY A 214 -1.44 -20.97 8.69
CA GLY A 214 -0.09 -20.44 8.93
C GLY A 214 0.53 -19.93 7.63
N ASP A 215 1.86 -19.81 7.57
CA ASP A 215 2.52 -19.06 6.49
C ASP A 215 3.55 -19.88 5.70
N MET A 216 3.77 -19.53 4.43
CA MET A 216 4.82 -20.13 3.59
C MET A 216 4.73 -21.66 3.45
N ASN A 217 3.54 -22.24 3.56
CA ASN A 217 3.38 -23.69 3.41
C ASN A 217 3.14 -24.09 1.96
N ASN A 218 3.70 -25.22 1.53
CA ASN A 218 3.50 -25.78 0.20
C ASN A 218 2.99 -27.22 0.28
N GLY A 219 1.69 -27.44 0.23
CA GLY A 219 1.09 -28.77 0.29
C GLY A 219 -0.33 -28.78 0.84
N VAL A 220 -0.66 -29.80 1.65
CA VAL A 220 -2.02 -30.04 2.14
C VAL A 220 -2.03 -30.23 3.65
N PHE A 221 -2.98 -29.58 4.35
CA PHE A 221 -3.19 -29.69 5.80
C PHE A 221 -2.01 -29.26 6.69
N TYR A 222 -1.10 -28.40 6.19
CA TYR A 222 -0.06 -27.82 7.03
C TYR A 222 -0.62 -26.78 7.98
N ARG A 223 -0.02 -26.64 9.18
CA ARG A 223 -0.55 -25.78 10.25
C ARG A 223 0.46 -24.79 10.84
N GLY A 224 1.68 -24.75 10.29
CA GLY A 224 2.80 -23.97 10.81
C GLY A 224 3.39 -23.03 9.77
N VAL A 225 4.71 -22.87 9.81
CA VAL A 225 5.45 -22.01 8.90
C VAL A 225 6.45 -22.81 8.08
N GLY A 226 6.50 -22.57 6.77
CA GLY A 226 7.55 -23.11 5.89
C GLY A 226 7.47 -24.61 5.62
N GLN A 227 6.32 -25.26 5.87
CA GLN A 227 6.17 -26.70 5.71
C GLN A 227 6.00 -27.09 4.23
N GLY A 228 6.43 -28.30 3.87
CA GLY A 228 6.37 -28.77 2.47
C GLY A 228 7.41 -28.13 1.53
N SER A 229 8.37 -27.39 2.11
CA SER A 229 9.57 -26.92 1.41
C SER A 229 10.61 -28.03 1.27
N LEU A 230 11.36 -28.02 0.16
CA LEU A 230 12.57 -28.82 0.00
C LEU A 230 13.71 -28.16 0.78
N GLN A 231 14.20 -28.82 1.83
CA GLN A 231 15.31 -28.31 2.64
C GLN A 231 16.65 -28.80 2.05
N PHE A 232 17.49 -27.87 1.62
CA PHE A 232 18.89 -28.15 1.28
C PHE A 232 19.78 -27.60 2.39
N ALA A 233 20.52 -28.48 3.06
CA ALA A 233 21.53 -28.06 4.03
C ALA A 233 22.78 -27.57 3.28
N ILE A 234 23.06 -26.26 3.36
CA ILE A 234 24.36 -25.72 2.97
C ILE A 234 25.19 -25.63 4.25
N THR A 235 26.03 -26.63 4.49
CA THR A 235 26.95 -26.62 5.64
C THR A 235 28.23 -25.88 5.27
N SER A 236 28.67 -24.92 6.09
CA SER A 236 30.05 -24.46 6.05
C SER A 236 30.96 -25.55 6.64
N PRO A 237 32.14 -25.81 6.09
CA PRO A 237 33.12 -26.66 6.76
C PRO A 237 33.47 -26.10 8.15
N ASP A 238 33.80 -26.99 9.08
CA ASP A 238 34.19 -26.61 10.44
C ASP A 238 35.32 -25.58 10.42
N LEU A 239 35.15 -24.49 11.17
CA LEU A 239 36.19 -23.49 11.36
C LEU A 239 37.17 -24.00 12.42
N THR A 240 38.22 -24.71 12.00
CA THR A 240 39.33 -25.06 12.89
C THR A 240 40.19 -23.84 13.15
N LEU A 241 39.98 -23.19 14.30
CA LEU A 241 40.88 -22.14 14.80
C LEU A 241 42.20 -22.76 15.27
N PRO A 242 43.36 -22.09 15.05
CA PRO A 242 44.63 -22.54 15.60
C PRO A 242 44.62 -22.50 17.14
N SER A 243 45.43 -23.34 17.78
CA SER A 243 45.61 -23.34 19.23
C SER A 243 46.15 -21.98 19.71
N LEU A 244 45.48 -21.38 20.69
CA LEU A 244 45.96 -20.17 21.35
C LEU A 244 47.10 -20.53 22.32
N GLU A 245 48.34 -20.19 21.97
CA GLU A 245 49.49 -20.30 22.86
C GLU A 245 49.59 -19.04 23.72
N ILE A 246 49.35 -19.17 25.03
CA ILE A 246 49.59 -18.09 26.00
C ILE A 246 51.06 -18.20 26.45
N PRO A 247 51.91 -17.18 26.24
CA PRO A 247 53.29 -17.21 26.71
C PRO A 247 53.35 -17.40 28.24
N GLY A 248 54.24 -18.28 28.71
CA GLY A 248 54.43 -18.52 30.14
C GLY A 248 54.88 -17.27 30.90
N ILE A 249 54.32 -17.04 32.09
CA ILE A 249 54.71 -15.93 32.97
C ILE A 249 55.94 -16.35 33.77
N SER A 250 57.04 -15.62 33.62
CA SER A 250 58.25 -15.77 34.46
C SER A 250 58.25 -14.73 35.58
N VAL A 251 58.31 -15.19 36.83
CA VAL A 251 58.52 -14.33 38.00
C VAL A 251 60.00 -14.37 38.38
N PRO A 252 60.73 -13.24 38.37
CA PRO A 252 62.13 -13.22 38.77
C PRO A 252 62.31 -13.53 40.26
N ALA A 253 63.47 -14.08 40.63
CA ALA A 253 63.80 -14.37 42.02
C ALA A 253 63.80 -13.09 42.87
N PHE A 254 63.29 -13.20 44.10
CA PHE A 254 63.33 -12.14 45.10
C PHE A 254 64.03 -12.65 46.37
N SER A 255 64.70 -11.75 47.08
CA SER A 255 65.36 -12.07 48.36
C SER A 255 64.51 -11.56 49.51
N LEU A 256 64.32 -12.40 50.54
CA LEU A 256 63.67 -11.99 51.78
C LEU A 256 64.67 -11.16 52.64
N PRO A 257 64.21 -10.12 53.37
CA PRO A 257 65.05 -9.39 54.31
C PRO A 257 65.55 -10.28 55.45
N ALA A 258 66.77 -10.04 55.93
CA ALA A 258 67.31 -10.74 57.11
C ALA A 258 66.56 -10.32 58.39
N ILE A 259 66.25 -11.30 59.25
CA ILE A 259 65.67 -11.06 60.58
C ILE A 259 66.80 -11.09 61.61
N THR A 260 67.01 -10.01 62.34
CA THR A 260 67.94 -9.94 63.48
C THR A 260 67.16 -9.85 64.79
N LEU A 261 67.53 -10.70 65.75
CA LEU A 261 67.02 -10.62 67.12
C LEU A 261 67.79 -9.53 67.89
N PRO A 262 67.12 -8.75 68.76
CA PRO A 262 67.80 -7.79 69.63
C PRO A 262 68.72 -8.51 70.64
N SER A 263 69.83 -7.88 71.01
CA SER A 263 70.74 -8.40 72.04
C SER A 263 70.08 -8.35 73.42
N LEU A 264 70.28 -9.41 74.21
CA LEU A 264 69.87 -9.49 75.61
C LEU A 264 71.04 -9.08 76.50
N SER A 265 70.84 -8.08 77.37
CA SER A 265 71.84 -7.65 78.37
C SER A 265 71.43 -8.13 79.77
N ILE A 266 72.27 -8.97 80.38
CA ILE A 266 72.11 -9.38 81.79
C ILE A 266 73.05 -8.49 82.63
N PRO A 267 72.53 -7.71 83.61
CA PRO A 267 73.37 -6.88 84.46
C PRO A 267 74.36 -7.72 85.28
N ALA A 268 75.60 -7.25 85.41
CA ALA A 268 76.59 -7.88 86.29
C ALA A 268 76.18 -7.79 87.77
N VAL A 269 76.34 -8.88 88.50
CA VAL A 269 76.13 -8.92 89.96
C VAL A 269 77.51 -9.09 90.62
N MET A 270 77.90 -8.13 91.47
CA MET A 270 79.15 -8.21 92.24
C MET A 270 78.91 -8.92 93.57
N THR A 271 79.66 -9.99 93.85
CA THR A 271 79.74 -10.58 95.20
C THR A 271 80.86 -9.91 96.03
N PRO A 272 80.66 -9.64 97.33
CA PRO A 272 81.68 -9.08 98.24
C PRO A 272 82.93 -9.95 98.38
N ALA A 273 84.04 -9.35 98.82
CA ALA A 273 85.32 -10.06 99.02
C ALA A 273 85.18 -11.26 99.97
N ASN A 274 85.92 -12.34 99.65
CA ASN A 274 86.05 -13.59 100.41
C ASN A 274 84.86 -14.57 100.35
N VAL A 275 84.03 -14.50 99.31
CA VAL A 275 83.08 -15.58 98.97
C VAL A 275 83.64 -16.39 97.79
N THR A 276 83.97 -17.66 98.03
CA THR A 276 84.28 -18.62 96.97
C THR A 276 82.96 -19.11 96.36
N VAL A 277 82.60 -18.59 95.19
CA VAL A 277 81.43 -19.09 94.43
C VAL A 277 81.89 -20.31 93.62
N GLY A 278 81.27 -21.46 93.83
CA GLY A 278 81.49 -22.64 92.97
C GLY A 278 80.97 -22.40 91.55
N ALA A 279 81.45 -23.17 90.57
CA ALA A 279 80.96 -23.10 89.21
C ALA A 279 79.44 -23.25 89.18
N PHE A 280 78.76 -22.37 88.44
CA PHE A 280 77.34 -22.49 88.15
C PHE A 280 77.15 -22.37 86.64
N ASP A 281 76.23 -23.16 86.10
CA ASP A 281 75.87 -23.11 84.70
C ASP A 281 74.75 -22.08 84.49
N LEU A 282 74.85 -21.30 83.41
CA LEU A 282 73.75 -20.46 82.96
C LEU A 282 72.63 -21.36 82.38
N PRO A 283 71.33 -21.02 82.58
CA PRO A 283 70.25 -21.70 81.89
C PRO A 283 70.43 -21.61 80.37
N GLY A 284 70.34 -22.75 79.67
CA GLY A 284 70.48 -22.79 78.22
C GLY A 284 69.39 -21.96 77.51
N LEU A 285 69.80 -21.09 76.59
CA LEU A 285 68.88 -20.34 75.74
C LEU A 285 68.37 -21.24 74.60
N THR A 286 67.06 -21.49 74.54
CA THR A 286 66.44 -22.28 73.47
C THR A 286 65.69 -21.37 72.51
N VAL A 287 66.08 -21.34 71.22
CA VAL A 287 65.30 -20.67 70.16
C VAL A 287 64.28 -21.68 69.61
N PRO A 288 62.97 -21.38 69.60
CA PRO A 288 61.98 -22.29 69.05
C PRO A 288 62.18 -22.48 67.54
N SER A 289 62.00 -23.71 67.06
CA SER A 289 62.00 -24.00 65.61
C SER A 289 60.80 -23.33 64.94
N PHE A 290 60.99 -22.74 63.76
CA PHE A 290 59.90 -22.33 62.88
C PHE A 290 59.84 -23.26 61.66
N THR A 291 58.63 -23.57 61.19
CA THR A 291 58.41 -24.43 60.03
C THR A 291 57.83 -23.60 58.89
N ILE A 292 58.47 -23.61 57.72
CA ILE A 292 57.86 -23.10 56.48
C ILE A 292 57.00 -24.23 55.90
N PRO A 293 55.69 -24.02 55.69
CA PRO A 293 54.84 -25.01 55.01
C PRO A 293 55.34 -25.28 53.59
N ALA A 294 55.31 -26.53 53.15
CA ALA A 294 55.56 -26.86 51.74
C ALA A 294 54.50 -26.20 50.86
N THR A 295 54.93 -25.50 49.81
CA THR A 295 54.03 -24.95 48.79
C THR A 295 53.72 -26.00 47.72
N THR A 296 52.45 -26.17 47.40
CA THR A 296 52.03 -26.90 46.20
C THR A 296 51.91 -25.90 45.05
N THR A 297 52.78 -26.01 44.05
CA THR A 297 52.61 -25.27 42.79
C THR A 297 51.65 -26.01 41.86
N PRO A 298 50.76 -25.31 41.14
CA PRO A 298 49.98 -25.90 40.05
C PRO A 298 50.90 -26.53 38.98
N ALA A 299 50.36 -27.49 38.22
CA ALA A 299 51.10 -28.13 37.14
C ALA A 299 51.69 -27.10 36.15
N ASN A 300 52.93 -27.33 35.72
CA ASN A 300 53.70 -26.53 34.77
C ASN A 300 54.19 -25.15 35.25
N ILE A 301 54.24 -24.92 36.57
CA ILE A 301 54.96 -23.77 37.16
C ILE A 301 56.34 -24.24 37.65
N THR A 302 57.41 -23.76 37.00
CA THR A 302 58.79 -23.96 37.47
C THR A 302 59.18 -22.81 38.38
N VAL A 303 59.39 -23.08 39.67
CA VAL A 303 59.94 -22.10 40.62
C VAL A 303 61.46 -22.28 40.64
N GLY A 304 62.21 -21.22 40.34
CA GLY A 304 63.67 -21.24 40.48
C GLY A 304 64.10 -21.45 41.93
N ALA A 305 65.29 -21.99 42.14
CA ALA A 305 65.85 -22.13 43.49
C ALA A 305 65.91 -20.76 44.20
N PHE A 306 65.52 -20.71 45.46
CA PHE A 306 65.69 -19.53 46.32
C PHE A 306 66.49 -19.91 47.56
N ASN A 307 67.29 -18.96 48.05
CA ASN A 307 68.08 -19.15 49.25
C ASN A 307 67.30 -18.61 50.44
N LEU A 308 67.23 -19.38 51.52
CA LEU A 308 66.76 -18.87 52.81
C LEU A 308 67.85 -17.98 53.43
N PRO A 309 67.51 -16.86 54.06
CA PRO A 309 68.49 -16.07 54.80
C PRO A 309 69.07 -16.89 55.97
N HIS A 310 70.38 -16.77 56.20
CA HIS A 310 71.06 -17.43 57.30
C HIS A 310 70.69 -16.78 58.65
N LEU A 311 70.23 -17.57 59.62
CA LEU A 311 69.99 -17.08 60.98
C LEU A 311 71.34 -16.92 61.69
N SER A 312 71.69 -15.68 62.07
CA SER A 312 72.90 -15.41 62.87
C SER A 312 72.50 -15.11 64.32
N ILE A 313 72.94 -15.95 65.25
CA ILE A 313 72.84 -15.69 66.68
C ILE A 313 74.18 -15.06 67.11
N PRO A 314 74.21 -13.82 67.63
CA PRO A 314 75.44 -13.22 68.12
C PRO A 314 76.08 -14.08 69.21
N SER A 315 77.42 -14.18 69.23
CA SER A 315 78.16 -14.89 70.27
C SER A 315 77.89 -14.29 71.65
N VAL A 316 77.60 -15.14 72.64
CA VAL A 316 77.52 -14.74 74.05
C VAL A 316 78.94 -14.66 74.61
N THR A 317 79.39 -13.47 74.98
CA THR A 317 80.65 -13.28 75.71
C THR A 317 80.32 -13.10 77.19
N VAL A 318 80.76 -14.04 78.02
CA VAL A 318 80.79 -13.89 79.47
C VAL A 318 82.20 -13.40 79.83
N PRO A 319 82.37 -12.25 80.50
CA PRO A 319 83.69 -11.82 80.99
C PRO A 319 84.23 -12.76 82.09
#